data_AF-X6MKB4-F1
#
_entry.id   AF-X6MKB4-F1
#
_cell.length_a   1.000
_cell.length_b   1.000
_cell.length_c   1.000
_cell.angle_alpha   90.00
_cell.angle_beta   90.00
_cell.angle_gamma   90.00
#
_symmetry.space_group_name_H-M   'P 1'
#
loop_
_entity.id
_entity.type
_entity.pdbx_description
1 polymer ?
#
loop_
_entity_poly.entity_id
_entity_poly.type
_entity_poly.pdbx_seq_one_letter_code
_entity_poly.pdbx_strand_id
1 'polypeptide(L)'
;MTITYEYGNTHKQETISFRYGDIIIAGDYIGLLRLACSPSPFFSIVFFNFQKEEETTYTLKYIGRLDKEQKPTEEFYLGIECFQPIKDGHDGRLELVEYFQTRFNKNSGILIPFSQFKCKVPELGIIQFFFQWYLRAIGVLDQFSVCLFAFVMCVCVISSHKRALDLTTKLLGQMKESEQVIHQSTDLLYQLNSNSSSQTPDEFITFHSM
;
A
#
# COMPACT_ATOMS: atom_id res chain seq x y z
N MET A 1 29.97 -16.12 18.04
CA MET A 1 30.22 -17.50 17.59
C MET A 1 30.96 -17.40 16.27
N THR A 2 32.02 -18.18 16.07
CA THR A 2 32.58 -18.37 14.73
C THR A 2 31.95 -19.64 14.18
N ILE A 3 31.15 -19.51 13.12
CA ILE A 3 30.41 -20.63 12.57
C ILE A 3 31.09 -21.01 11.28
N THR A 4 31.79 -22.13 11.31
CA THR A 4 32.35 -22.68 10.07
C THR A 4 31.22 -23.47 9.44
N TYR A 5 30.58 -22.91 8.41
CA TYR A 5 29.59 -23.63 7.62
C TYR A 5 30.17 -23.87 6.22
N GLU A 6 30.01 -25.08 5.70
CA GLU A 6 30.40 -25.40 4.34
C GLU A 6 29.27 -25.02 3.40
N TYR A 7 29.55 -24.11 2.46
CA TYR A 7 28.60 -23.74 1.40
C TYR A 7 29.21 -24.08 0.03
N GLY A 8 28.85 -25.25 -0.50
CA GLY A 8 29.40 -25.77 -1.76
C GLY A 8 30.84 -26.28 -1.67
N ASN A 9 31.52 -26.42 -2.81
CA ASN A 9 32.89 -26.96 -2.90
C ASN A 9 33.99 -26.02 -2.39
N THR A 10 33.63 -24.86 -1.85
CA THR A 10 34.58 -23.89 -1.29
C THR A 10 34.31 -23.71 0.19
N HIS A 11 35.26 -24.14 1.03
CA HIS A 11 35.21 -23.91 2.47
C HIS A 11 35.40 -22.42 2.78
N LYS A 12 34.30 -21.68 2.89
CA LYS A 12 34.30 -20.31 3.37
C LYS A 12 34.01 -20.32 4.87
N GLN A 13 35.03 -20.04 5.68
CA GLN A 13 34.86 -19.90 7.12
C GLN A 13 34.44 -18.45 7.43
N GLU A 14 33.22 -18.25 7.95
CA GLU A 14 32.73 -16.92 8.32
C GLU A 14 32.30 -16.86 9.79
N THR A 15 32.80 -15.86 10.51
CA THR A 15 32.37 -15.60 11.89
C THR A 15 31.04 -14.83 11.88
N ILE A 16 29.92 -15.51 12.16
CA ILE A 16 28.62 -14.85 12.29
C ILE A 16 28.34 -14.51 13.76
N SER A 17 28.30 -13.21 14.06
CA SER A 17 27.88 -12.73 15.37
C SER A 17 26.37 -12.46 15.42
N PHE A 18 25.70 -13.08 16.38
CA PHE A 18 24.28 -12.86 16.65
C PHE A 18 24.11 -11.94 17.85
N ARG A 19 23.08 -11.10 17.79
CA ARG A 19 22.56 -10.24 18.84
C ARG A 19 21.08 -10.51 19.00
N TYR A 20 20.57 -10.32 20.22
CA TYR A 20 19.13 -10.38 20.47
C TYR A 20 18.40 -9.38 19.56
N GLY A 21 17.38 -9.85 18.84
CA GLY A 21 16.62 -9.00 17.92
C GLY A 21 17.26 -8.83 16.53
N ASP A 22 18.36 -9.52 16.21
CA ASP A 22 18.81 -9.61 14.82
C ASP A 22 17.71 -10.19 13.92
N ILE A 23 17.55 -9.66 12.71
CA ILE A 23 16.70 -10.31 11.71
C ILE A 23 17.51 -11.44 11.05
N ILE A 24 16.94 -12.65 11.06
CA ILE A 24 17.54 -13.81 10.44
C ILE A 24 16.56 -14.53 9.51
N ILE A 25 17.11 -15.27 8.55
CA ILE A 25 16.39 -16.17 7.67
C ILE A 25 16.86 -17.59 7.99
N ALA A 26 15.93 -18.47 8.35
CA ALA A 26 16.20 -19.88 8.60
C ALA A 26 15.03 -20.74 8.10
N GLY A 27 15.33 -21.79 7.33
CA GLY A 27 14.31 -22.55 6.61
C GLY A 27 13.49 -21.62 5.72
N ASP A 28 12.18 -21.68 5.84
CA ASP A 28 11.23 -20.82 5.11
C ASP A 28 10.76 -19.61 5.93
N TYR A 29 11.48 -19.30 7.01
CA TYR A 29 11.05 -18.32 8.00
C TYR A 29 12.00 -17.12 8.04
N ILE A 30 11.40 -15.94 8.20
CA ILE A 30 12.09 -14.68 8.45
C ILE A 30 11.52 -14.02 9.70
N GLY A 31 12.40 -13.59 10.60
CA GLY A 31 11.96 -13.04 11.88
C GLY A 31 13.10 -12.51 12.75
N LEU A 32 12.74 -12.06 13.94
CA LEU A 32 13.70 -11.65 14.97
C LEU A 32 14.23 -12.86 15.71
N LEU A 33 15.55 -12.93 15.85
CA LEU A 33 16.19 -13.88 16.74
C LEU A 33 15.80 -13.56 18.18
N ARG A 34 15.18 -14.54 18.84
CA ARG A 34 14.89 -14.51 20.27
C ARG A 34 15.85 -15.46 20.96
N LEU A 35 16.62 -14.90 21.88
CA LEU A 35 17.43 -15.70 22.79
C LEU A 35 16.48 -16.30 23.82
N ALA A 36 16.65 -17.59 24.08
CA ALA A 36 15.82 -18.24 25.06
C ALA A 36 16.05 -17.64 26.46
N CYS A 37 14.97 -17.35 27.18
CA CYS A 37 15.02 -17.06 28.60
C CYS A 37 15.36 -18.38 29.31
N SER A 38 16.52 -18.44 29.97
CA SER A 38 16.82 -19.57 30.86
C SER A 38 15.67 -19.69 31.88
N PRO A 39 14.98 -20.83 31.97
CA PRO A 39 13.80 -20.99 32.83
C PRO A 39 14.15 -21.06 34.33
N SER A 40 15.39 -20.78 34.74
CA SER A 40 15.72 -20.70 36.16
C SER A 40 16.59 -19.48 36.49
N PRO A 41 16.34 -18.83 37.65
CA PRO A 41 17.25 -17.84 38.21
C PRO A 41 18.56 -18.44 38.74
N PHE A 42 18.71 -19.78 38.74
CA PHE A 42 19.87 -20.49 39.31
C PHE A 42 20.83 -21.08 38.27
N PHE A 43 20.41 -21.23 37.01
CA PHE A 43 21.31 -21.51 35.89
C PHE A 43 21.53 -20.22 35.11
N SER A 44 22.60 -19.55 35.54
CA SER A 44 23.15 -18.32 34.98
C SER A 44 23.04 -18.28 33.46
N ILE A 45 22.47 -17.19 32.97
CA ILE A 45 23.01 -16.54 31.77
C ILE A 45 24.50 -16.34 32.09
N VAL A 46 25.36 -17.18 31.53
CA VAL A 46 26.80 -16.96 31.62
C VAL A 46 27.11 -15.73 30.77
N PHE A 47 27.11 -14.56 31.40
CA PHE A 47 27.85 -13.42 30.89
C PHE A 47 29.33 -13.79 30.99
N PHE A 48 29.91 -14.30 29.91
CA PHE A 48 31.35 -14.34 29.80
C PHE A 48 31.86 -12.90 29.73
N ASN A 49 32.50 -12.46 30.80
CA ASN A 49 33.33 -11.27 30.80
C ASN A 49 34.38 -11.41 29.68
N PHE A 50 34.36 -10.45 28.76
CA PHE A 50 35.40 -10.29 27.76
C PHE A 50 36.66 -9.76 28.46
N GLN A 51 37.65 -10.64 28.65
CA GLN A 51 39.02 -10.19 28.86
C GLN A 51 39.79 -10.47 27.57
N LYS A 52 40.29 -9.38 26.98
CA LYS A 52 41.10 -9.35 25.78
C LYS A 52 42.51 -9.82 26.15
N GLU A 53 42.91 -11.00 25.70
CA GLU A 53 44.25 -11.29 25.14
C GLU A 53 44.34 -12.75 24.70
N GLU A 54 44.97 -12.94 23.54
CA GLU A 54 45.45 -14.19 22.95
C GLU A 54 44.43 -15.28 22.54
N GLU A 55 44.18 -15.27 21.22
CA GLU A 55 44.00 -16.42 20.33
C GLU A 55 43.47 -17.70 20.97
N THR A 56 42.23 -17.63 21.42
CA THR A 56 41.46 -18.78 21.88
C THR A 56 40.09 -18.72 21.23
N THR A 57 39.79 -19.74 20.44
CA THR A 57 38.55 -19.88 19.67
C THR A 57 37.39 -20.14 20.64
N TYR A 58 36.69 -19.09 21.08
CA TYR A 58 35.59 -19.24 22.03
C TYR A 58 34.26 -19.61 21.33
N THR A 59 33.75 -20.79 21.68
CA THR A 59 32.43 -21.29 21.27
C THR A 59 31.34 -20.63 22.11
N LEU A 60 30.54 -19.75 21.51
CA LEU A 60 29.40 -19.13 22.20
C LEU A 60 28.23 -20.12 22.27
N LYS A 61 27.93 -20.62 23.47
CA LYS A 61 26.70 -21.35 23.79
C LYS A 61 25.61 -20.37 24.20
N TYR A 62 24.71 -20.03 23.29
CA TYR A 62 23.28 -20.22 23.57
C TYR A 62 22.47 -20.30 22.28
N ILE A 63 22.71 -21.42 21.63
CA ILE A 63 21.69 -22.17 20.93
C ILE A 63 21.18 -23.18 21.98
N GLY A 64 19.89 -23.16 22.33
CA GLY A 64 19.37 -23.97 23.43
C GLY A 64 19.27 -25.44 23.04
N ARG A 65 19.67 -26.36 23.93
CA ARG A 65 19.27 -27.77 23.80
C ARG A 65 17.77 -27.84 24.12
N LEU A 66 17.00 -28.51 23.26
CA LEU A 66 15.63 -28.86 23.63
C LEU A 66 15.65 -29.90 24.75
N ASP A 67 14.53 -30.01 25.45
CA ASP A 67 14.38 -31.07 26.44
C ASP A 67 14.48 -32.43 25.73
N LYS A 68 15.12 -33.41 26.38
CA LYS A 68 15.34 -34.75 25.79
C LYS A 68 14.00 -35.44 25.50
N GLU A 69 12.96 -35.10 26.23
CA GLU A 69 11.60 -35.61 26.03
C GLU A 69 11.05 -35.26 24.63
N GLN A 70 11.50 -34.14 24.05
CA GLN A 70 11.08 -33.69 22.72
C GLN A 70 11.85 -34.35 21.58
N LYS A 71 12.78 -35.27 21.87
CA LYS A 71 13.59 -36.00 20.88
C LYS A 71 14.19 -35.05 19.82
N PRO A 72 15.01 -34.06 20.23
CA PRO A 72 15.61 -33.11 19.30
C PRO A 72 16.36 -33.85 18.18
N THR A 73 16.16 -33.42 16.95
CA THR A 73 16.91 -33.92 15.79
C THR A 73 18.33 -33.35 15.75
N GLU A 74 18.55 -32.19 16.38
CA GLU A 74 19.85 -31.50 16.44
C GLU A 74 20.19 -31.03 17.86
N GLU A 75 21.47 -30.80 18.11
CA GLU A 75 21.91 -30.27 19.41
C GLU A 75 21.45 -28.81 19.63
N PHE A 76 21.11 -28.11 18.54
CA PHE A 76 21.11 -26.67 18.47
C PHE A 76 19.89 -26.14 17.69
N TYR A 77 19.00 -25.40 18.37
CA TYR A 77 17.85 -24.70 17.80
C TYR A 77 17.87 -23.17 17.98
N LEU A 78 17.46 -22.46 16.94
CA LEU A 78 17.23 -21.02 16.92
C LEU A 78 15.77 -20.71 17.27
N GLY A 79 15.57 -19.88 18.30
CA GLY A 79 14.26 -19.27 18.57
C GLY A 79 14.04 -18.08 17.66
N ILE A 80 13.02 -18.13 16.80
CA ILE A 80 12.67 -17.06 15.88
C ILE A 80 11.27 -16.58 16.19
N GLU A 81 11.10 -15.27 16.32
CA GLU A 81 9.80 -14.63 16.28
C GLU A 81 9.57 -14.04 14.88
N CYS A 82 8.71 -14.70 14.10
CA CYS A 82 8.37 -14.30 12.75
C CYS A 82 7.48 -13.06 12.71
N PHE A 83 7.61 -12.31 11.62
CA PHE A 83 6.78 -11.12 11.39
C PHE A 83 5.32 -11.47 11.06
N GLN A 84 5.08 -12.70 10.60
CA GLN A 84 3.75 -13.23 10.31
C GLN A 84 3.47 -14.43 11.23
N PRO A 85 2.20 -14.63 11.65
CA PRO A 85 1.79 -15.85 12.34
C PRO A 85 2.10 -17.08 11.48
N ILE A 86 2.58 -18.14 12.12
CA ILE A 86 2.93 -19.39 11.47
C ILE A 86 1.82 -20.41 11.73
N LYS A 87 1.45 -21.19 10.72
CA LYS A 87 0.59 -22.35 10.91
C LYS A 87 1.35 -23.36 11.79
N ASP A 88 0.79 -23.70 12.94
CA ASP A 88 1.44 -24.54 13.96
C ASP A 88 2.65 -23.87 14.64
N GLY A 89 2.76 -22.53 14.53
CA GLY A 89 3.68 -21.74 15.34
C GLY A 89 3.33 -21.79 16.82
N HIS A 90 4.31 -21.52 17.67
CA HIS A 90 4.16 -21.53 19.12
C HIS A 90 4.70 -20.22 19.70
N ASP A 91 4.18 -19.75 20.84
CA ASP A 91 4.64 -18.50 21.45
C ASP A 91 5.95 -18.66 22.24
N GLY A 92 6.93 -19.32 21.61
CA GLY A 92 8.21 -19.72 22.20
C GLY A 92 8.11 -20.71 23.36
N ARG A 93 6.92 -21.31 23.56
CA ARG A 93 6.68 -22.40 24.52
C ARG A 93 6.40 -23.71 23.79
N LEU A 94 7.10 -24.77 24.17
CA LEU A 94 6.76 -26.14 23.75
C LEU A 94 6.37 -26.92 25.00
N GLU A 95 5.15 -27.45 25.01
CA GLU A 95 4.57 -28.16 26.14
C GLU A 95 4.61 -27.30 27.43
N LEU A 96 5.33 -27.75 28.46
CA LEU A 96 5.44 -27.05 29.74
C LEU A 96 6.65 -26.11 29.82
N VAL A 97 7.56 -26.16 28.83
CA VAL A 97 8.82 -25.41 28.84
C VAL A 97 8.70 -24.16 27.97
N GLU A 98 8.92 -22.99 28.58
CA GLU A 98 9.04 -21.73 27.88
C GLU A 98 10.49 -21.48 27.50
N TYR A 99 10.76 -21.41 26.20
CA TYR A 99 12.08 -21.10 25.66
C TYR A 99 12.21 -19.59 25.50
N PHE A 100 11.26 -18.92 24.85
CA PHE A 100 11.28 -17.47 24.69
C PHE A 100 9.87 -16.90 24.65
N GLN A 101 9.75 -15.59 24.80
CA GLN A 101 8.47 -14.89 24.72
C GLN A 101 8.35 -14.14 23.39
N THR A 102 7.21 -14.30 22.72
CA THR A 102 6.83 -13.49 21.55
C THR A 102 6.26 -12.14 22.00
N ARG A 103 6.50 -11.08 21.22
CA ARG A 103 6.06 -9.71 21.52
C ARG A 103 5.02 -9.17 20.54
N PHE A 104 5.05 -9.62 19.28
CA PHE A 104 4.24 -9.05 18.21
C PHE A 104 2.87 -9.71 18.10
N ASN A 105 2.85 -11.02 17.88
CA ASN A 105 1.66 -11.76 17.53
C ASN A 105 1.64 -13.11 18.26
N LYS A 106 0.44 -13.65 18.47
CA LYS A 106 0.29 -15.05 18.90
C LYS A 106 0.68 -16.00 17.77
N ASN A 107 1.24 -17.15 18.13
CA ASN A 107 1.72 -18.19 17.22
C ASN A 107 2.73 -17.68 16.17
N SER A 108 3.53 -16.68 16.52
CA SER A 108 4.60 -16.18 15.64
C SER A 108 5.97 -16.72 16.00
N GLY A 109 6.12 -17.42 17.12
CA GLY A 109 7.38 -18.05 17.50
C GLY A 109 7.56 -19.42 16.85
N ILE A 110 8.81 -19.77 16.58
CA ILE A 110 9.20 -21.11 16.14
C ILE A 110 10.62 -21.43 16.59
N LEU A 111 10.87 -22.69 16.91
CA LEU A 111 12.21 -23.23 17.13
C LEU A 111 12.67 -23.96 15.87
N ILE A 112 13.76 -23.51 15.28
CA ILE A 112 14.28 -24.03 14.02
C ILE A 112 15.65 -24.66 14.24
N PRO A 113 15.91 -25.88 13.74
CA PRO A 113 17.23 -26.48 13.80
C PRO A 113 18.29 -25.57 13.16
N PHE A 114 19.47 -25.49 13.77
CA PHE A 114 20.51 -24.58 13.31
C PHE A 114 20.97 -24.90 11.89
N SER A 115 20.90 -26.16 11.44
CA SER A 115 21.19 -26.56 10.06
C SER A 115 20.36 -25.83 9.00
N GLN A 116 19.19 -25.30 9.36
CA GLN A 116 18.34 -24.56 8.44
C GLN A 116 18.67 -23.07 8.39
N PHE A 117 19.61 -22.58 9.18
CA PHE A 117 20.05 -21.19 9.12
C PHE A 117 20.62 -20.85 7.74
N LYS A 118 20.05 -19.82 7.09
CA LYS A 118 20.48 -19.37 5.77
C LYS A 118 21.38 -18.15 5.89
N CYS A 119 20.88 -17.08 6.52
CA CYS A 119 21.67 -15.86 6.69
C CYS A 119 21.12 -14.93 7.78
N LYS A 120 21.98 -13.99 8.21
CA LYS A 120 21.61 -12.83 9.01
C LYS A 120 21.40 -11.64 8.07
N VAL A 121 20.27 -10.96 8.21
CA VAL A 121 19.98 -9.77 7.40
C VAL A 121 20.72 -8.58 8.02
N PRO A 122 21.61 -7.90 7.27
CA PRO A 122 22.31 -6.74 7.80
C PRO A 122 21.32 -5.59 8.04
N GLU A 123 21.57 -4.79 9.08
CA GLU A 123 20.74 -3.62 9.44
C GLU A 123 20.54 -2.67 8.25
N LEU A 124 21.60 -2.44 7.48
CA LEU A 124 21.56 -1.65 6.24
C LEU A 124 20.60 -2.25 5.20
N GLY A 125 20.54 -3.57 5.08
CA GLY A 125 19.62 -4.26 4.17
C GLY A 125 18.16 -4.06 4.56
N ILE A 126 17.87 -4.02 5.87
CA ILE A 126 16.53 -3.75 6.41
C ILE A 126 16.11 -2.32 6.08
N ILE A 127 16.98 -1.35 6.35
CA ILE A 127 16.72 0.07 6.06
C ILE A 127 16.51 0.26 4.56
N GLN A 128 17.35 -0.35 3.72
CA GLN A 128 17.22 -0.30 2.27
C GLN A 128 15.89 -0.90 1.81
N PHE A 129 15.47 -2.03 2.37
CA PHE A 129 14.17 -2.64 2.06
C PHE A 129 13.01 -1.71 2.39
N PHE A 130 12.96 -1.16 3.61
CA PHE A 130 11.91 -0.20 4.00
C PHE A 130 11.92 1.05 3.13
N PHE A 131 13.11 1.57 2.81
CA PHE A 131 13.25 2.73 1.93
C PHE A 131 12.73 2.45 0.52
N GLN A 132 13.06 1.29 -0.06
CA GLN A 132 12.53 0.87 -1.35
C GLN A 132 11.01 0.70 -1.33
N TRP A 133 10.46 0.11 -0.25
CA TRP A 133 9.03 -0.06 -0.10
C TRP A 133 8.30 1.27 0.04
N TYR A 134 8.88 2.20 0.82
CA TYR A 134 8.41 3.58 0.96
C TYR A 134 8.41 4.33 -0.37
N LEU A 135 9.50 4.27 -1.13
CA LEU A 135 9.58 4.89 -2.46
C LEU A 135 8.56 4.30 -3.44
N ARG A 136 8.34 2.97 -3.41
CA ARG A 136 7.28 2.33 -4.21
C ARG A 136 5.90 2.81 -3.79
N ALA A 137 5.63 2.94 -2.49
CA ALA A 137 4.36 3.44 -1.98
C ALA A 137 4.11 4.89 -2.42
N ILE A 138 5.14 5.76 -2.39
CA ILE A 138 5.06 7.11 -2.97
C ILE A 138 4.71 7.05 -4.45
N GLY A 139 5.39 6.21 -5.23
CA GLY A 139 5.11 6.08 -6.66
C GLY A 139 3.67 5.64 -6.95
N VAL A 140 3.12 4.74 -6.14
CA VAL A 140 1.70 4.35 -6.23
C VAL A 140 0.78 5.51 -5.86
N LEU A 141 1.06 6.23 -4.78
CA LEU A 141 0.27 7.40 -4.38
C LEU A 141 0.29 8.52 -5.43
N ASP A 142 1.44 8.75 -6.07
CA ASP A 142 1.58 9.73 -7.14
C ASP A 142 0.69 9.36 -8.35
N GLN A 143 0.71 8.09 -8.76
CA GLN A 143 -0.19 7.56 -9.79
C GLN A 143 -1.66 7.75 -9.41
N PHE A 144 -2.03 7.47 -8.16
CA PHE A 144 -3.39 7.71 -7.67
C PHE A 144 -3.78 9.18 -7.72
N SER A 145 -2.86 10.10 -7.40
CA SER A 145 -3.12 11.55 -7.45
C SER A 145 -3.40 12.01 -8.88
N VAL A 146 -2.63 11.51 -9.86
CA VAL A 146 -2.80 11.81 -11.28
C VAL A 146 -4.13 11.25 -11.78
N CYS A 147 -4.49 10.02 -11.40
CA CYS A 147 -5.77 9.42 -11.75
C CYS A 147 -6.95 10.21 -11.15
N LEU A 148 -6.85 10.62 -9.88
CA LEU A 148 -7.89 11.42 -9.23
C LEU A 148 -8.04 12.80 -9.89
N PHE A 149 -6.93 13.46 -10.21
CA PHE A 149 -6.95 14.73 -10.94
C PHE A 149 -7.60 14.59 -12.32
N ALA A 150 -7.22 13.56 -13.09
CA ALA A 150 -7.82 13.27 -14.39
C ALA A 150 -9.33 13.00 -14.28
N PHE A 151 -9.76 12.27 -13.25
CA PHE A 151 -11.17 12.00 -12.98
C PHE A 151 -11.95 13.30 -12.68
N VAL A 152 -11.43 14.17 -11.81
CA VAL A 152 -12.04 15.47 -11.50
C VAL A 152 -12.14 16.33 -12.75
N MET A 153 -11.09 16.38 -13.57
CA MET A 153 -11.11 17.12 -14.84
C MET A 153 -12.17 16.58 -15.81
N CYS A 154 -12.32 15.26 -15.92
CA CYS A 154 -13.37 14.65 -16.74
C CYS A 154 -14.78 15.04 -16.26
N VAL A 155 -15.02 14.99 -14.94
CA VAL A 155 -16.32 15.40 -14.36
C VAL A 155 -16.60 16.89 -14.64
N CYS A 156 -15.60 17.76 -14.51
CA CYS A 156 -15.72 19.18 -14.83
C CYS A 156 -16.04 19.43 -16.31
N VAL A 157 -15.39 18.70 -17.23
CA VAL A 157 -15.65 18.79 -18.67
C VAL A 157 -17.06 18.32 -19.01
N ILE A 158 -17.49 17.17 -18.49
CA ILE A 158 -18.85 16.64 -18.71
C ILE A 158 -19.90 17.62 -18.18
N SER A 159 -19.69 18.18 -17.00
CA SER A 159 -20.61 19.15 -16.39
C SER A 159 -20.70 20.44 -17.22
N SER A 160 -19.57 20.92 -17.73
CA SER A 160 -19.51 22.11 -18.58
C SER A 160 -20.19 21.88 -19.92
N HIS A 161 -19.98 20.70 -20.53
CA HIS A 161 -20.64 20.32 -21.78
C HIS A 161 -22.15 20.20 -21.62
N LYS A 162 -22.63 19.60 -20.51
CA LYS A 162 -24.07 19.52 -20.21
C LYS A 162 -24.69 20.93 -20.11
N ARG A 163 -24.01 21.85 -19.41
CA ARG A 163 -24.47 23.23 -19.28
C ARG A 163 -24.48 23.97 -20.63
N ALA A 164 -23.47 23.75 -21.47
CA ALA A 164 -23.41 24.33 -22.80
C ALA A 164 -24.55 23.81 -23.69
N LEU A 165 -24.85 22.51 -23.64
CA LEU A 165 -25.95 21.90 -24.37
C LEU A 165 -27.32 22.44 -23.90
N ASP A 166 -27.52 22.57 -22.59
CA ASP A 166 -28.75 23.14 -22.01
C ASP A 166 -28.95 24.60 -22.47
N LEU A 167 -27.87 25.41 -22.46
CA LEU A 167 -27.92 26.80 -22.95
C LEU A 167 -28.23 26.86 -24.45
N THR A 168 -27.60 26.01 -25.25
CA THR A 168 -27.83 25.94 -26.69
C THR A 168 -29.26 25.54 -27.01
N THR A 169 -29.81 24.58 -26.25
CA THR A 169 -31.20 24.12 -26.40
C THR A 169 -32.19 25.23 -26.05
N LYS A 170 -31.92 25.99 -24.98
CA LYS A 170 -32.74 27.15 -24.59
C LYS A 170 -32.71 28.26 -25.65
N LEU A 171 -31.53 28.61 -26.15
CA LEU A 171 -31.36 29.61 -27.20
C LEU A 171 -32.08 29.20 -28.48
N LEU A 172 -31.98 27.93 -28.89
CA LEU A 172 -32.70 27.42 -30.06
C LEU A 172 -34.22 27.49 -29.86
N GLY A 173 -34.72 27.24 -28.65
CA GLY A 173 -36.13 27.43 -28.29
C GLY A 173 -36.57 28.88 -28.48
N GLN A 174 -35.81 29.84 -27.94
CA GLN A 174 -36.09 31.27 -28.07
C GLN A 174 -36.04 31.76 -29.53
N MET A 175 -35.11 31.24 -30.34
CA MET A 175 -35.04 31.56 -31.76
C MET A 175 -36.28 31.07 -32.52
N LYS A 176 -36.77 29.87 -32.23
CA LYS A 176 -38.00 29.33 -32.85
C LYS A 176 -39.24 30.14 -32.45
N GLU A 177 -39.34 30.56 -31.20
CA GLU A 177 -40.41 31.45 -30.74
C GLU A 177 -40.36 32.81 -31.46
N SER A 178 -39.16 33.40 -31.61
CA SER A 178 -38.97 34.64 -32.36
C SER A 178 -39.35 34.51 -33.84
N GLU A 179 -39.01 33.39 -34.48
CA GLU A 179 -39.36 33.09 -35.88
C GLU A 179 -40.89 33.01 -36.06
N GLN A 180 -41.60 32.38 -35.13
CA GLN A 180 -43.07 32.34 -35.12
C GLN A 180 -43.69 33.74 -34.99
N VAL A 181 -43.15 34.60 -34.11
CA VAL A 181 -43.62 35.99 -33.96
C VAL A 181 -43.41 36.78 -35.24
N ILE A 182 -42.27 36.60 -35.92
CA ILE A 182 -41.99 37.26 -37.22
C ILE A 182 -43.00 36.79 -38.28
N HIS A 183 -43.27 35.49 -38.38
CA HIS A 183 -44.27 34.97 -39.31
C HIS A 183 -45.67 35.53 -39.05
N GLN A 184 -46.12 35.51 -37.79
CA GLN A 184 -47.42 36.09 -37.40
C GLN A 184 -47.51 37.60 -37.73
N SER A 185 -46.44 38.35 -37.45
CA SER A 185 -46.39 39.79 -37.75
C SER A 185 -46.44 40.05 -39.25
N THR A 186 -45.78 39.20 -40.03
CA THR A 186 -45.76 39.27 -41.50
C THR A 186 -47.14 38.97 -42.08
N ASP A 187 -47.83 37.93 -41.59
CA ASP A 187 -49.20 37.59 -42.01
C ASP A 187 -50.19 38.72 -41.70
N LEU A 188 -50.09 39.35 -40.53
CA LEU A 188 -50.90 40.51 -40.16
C LEU A 188 -50.66 41.70 -41.10
N LEU A 189 -49.40 41.98 -41.48
CA LEU A 189 -49.07 43.02 -42.45
C LEU A 189 -49.67 42.73 -43.84
N TYR A 190 -49.63 41.47 -44.29
CA TYR A 190 -50.27 41.08 -45.54
C TYR A 190 -51.79 41.26 -45.50
N GLN A 191 -52.45 40.89 -44.39
CA GLN A 191 -53.89 41.11 -44.21
C GLN A 191 -54.25 42.59 -44.24
N LEU A 192 -53.50 43.44 -43.54
CA LEU A 192 -53.71 44.89 -43.53
C LEU A 192 -53.56 45.51 -44.93
N ASN A 193 -52.54 45.11 -45.69
CA ASN A 193 -52.34 45.57 -47.07
C ASN A 193 -53.43 45.08 -48.04
N SER A 194 -53.96 43.87 -47.85
CA SER A 194 -55.05 43.37 -48.69
C SER A 194 -56.35 44.15 -48.48
N ASN A 195 -56.66 44.54 -47.23
CA ASN A 195 -57.87 45.28 -46.90
C ASN A 195 -57.85 46.73 -47.42
N SER A 196 -56.68 47.39 -47.45
CA SER A 196 -56.56 48.77 -47.95
C SER A 196 -56.76 48.89 -49.46
N SER A 197 -56.56 47.83 -50.23
CA SER A 197 -56.73 47.83 -51.70
C SER A 197 -58.20 47.77 -52.17
N SER A 198 -59.16 47.59 -51.25
CA SER A 198 -60.59 47.51 -51.59
C SER A 198 -61.37 48.84 -51.48
N GLN A 199 -60.71 49.92 -51.07
CA GLN A 199 -61.30 51.26 -51.19
C GLN A 199 -61.21 51.71 -52.64
N THR A 200 -62.31 51.52 -53.37
CA THR A 200 -62.58 52.21 -54.63
C THR A 200 -62.38 53.72 -54.43
N PRO A 201 -61.66 54.42 -55.33
CA PRO A 201 -61.55 55.86 -55.28
C PRO A 201 -62.87 56.48 -55.78
N ASP A 202 -63.93 56.38 -54.96
CA ASP A 202 -65.20 57.06 -55.20
C ASP A 202 -65.48 57.98 -54.02
N GLU A 203 -64.96 59.19 -54.12
CA GLU A 203 -65.78 60.40 -54.16
C GLU A 203 -64.83 61.60 -54.24
N PHE A 204 -64.75 62.18 -55.44
CA PHE A 204 -64.22 63.53 -55.65
C PHE A 204 -65.11 64.50 -54.86
N ILE A 205 -64.72 64.81 -53.62
CA ILE A 205 -65.35 65.88 -52.85
C ILE A 205 -65.03 67.19 -53.56
N THR A 206 -66.02 67.71 -54.29
CA THR A 206 -65.93 68.99 -54.97
C THR A 206 -66.10 70.08 -53.90
N PHE A 207 -65.00 70.73 -53.52
CA PHE A 207 -65.05 71.92 -52.66
C PHE A 207 -65.64 73.09 -53.44
N HIS A 208 -66.84 73.53 -53.07
CA HIS A 208 -67.34 74.85 -53.44
C HIS A 208 -66.68 75.90 -52.54
N SER A 209 -65.93 76.84 -53.13
CA SER A 209 -65.42 78.02 -52.43
C SER A 209 -66.53 79.03 -52.22
N MET A 210 -66.63 79.56 -51.00
CA MET A 210 -67.12 80.92 -50.75
C MET A 210 -65.93 81.83 -50.50
#